data_AF-A0A519U0Z1-F1
#
_entry.id   AF-A0A519U0Z1-F1
#
_cell.length_a   1.000
_cell.length_b   1.000
_cell.length_c   1.000
_cell.angle_alpha   90.00
_cell.angle_beta   90.00
_cell.angle_gamma   90.00
#
_symmetry.space_group_name_H-M   'P 1'
#
loop_
_entity.id
_entity.type
_entity.pdbx_description
1 polymer ?
#
loop_
_entity_poly.entity_id
_entity_poly.type
_entity_poly.pdbx_seq_one_letter_code
_entity_poly.pdbx_strand_id
1 'polypeptide(L)'
;MLRPIISFLQTIRPLMLVATLFIITNKNANAQSEILKGVTVVGRTMLPLPYVSIGIKNKPFGTVSDSLGRYLLSFNKTDINDRDSIIFSAIGYHKVKMAWDDFLKTDKRVKLSESSQMLETVNIKAEPRQVKIYGRSSASLVFFPAMYKAIPKHSDEKGREQATILKIDQNVFLRKLSFGINRRAFKKIKLRMNIYSVKKGLPDQSILGKDIVFDVLGTTEIGMPRAESLDLKPYQIHIKGHKEIAISLAVLDLEPLTGDSTNQAFFIPSFPGPLKSSLFRIKGEAEWQKVSASYLLVAIEASSMKDGKNVVTEDNQMETTSLSSLMYGNNKGKRVKVDQGEIYYETYGKGEPLFLLHGNNESISSFREQIEPLSKSFKVIALDTRGQGNSINNKLSPYTYSQFAEDLSAVMDALSIKKASLLGWSDGGNTALVFALNHPKKVDKMVLMGANLFPGPEAIEQDIVRLFENRRDSLMNRQDPASQNQLRLTELVLKEPNIDAKDLKTITNPVLAIAGELDVIKRQHTLLIHSSLENAQLEIIKGGDHYVPLKNPQVFNRIVIDFLTAGKNKP
;
A
#
# COMPACT_ATOMS: atom_id res chain seq x y z
N MET A 1 -37.88 -74.85 0.30
CA MET A 1 -36.77 -74.22 1.07
C MET A 1 -36.74 -72.69 1.04
N LEU A 2 -37.60 -71.96 0.32
CA LEU A 2 -37.49 -70.48 0.24
C LEU A 2 -38.41 -69.67 1.19
N ARG A 3 -39.44 -70.28 1.79
CA ARG A 3 -40.35 -69.55 2.71
C ARG A 3 -39.74 -69.14 4.07
N PRO A 4 -38.86 -69.92 4.73
CA PRO A 4 -38.30 -69.52 6.03
C PRO A 4 -37.29 -68.37 5.93
N ILE A 5 -36.59 -68.25 4.80
CA ILE A 5 -35.53 -67.25 4.57
C ILE A 5 -36.14 -65.85 4.36
N ILE A 6 -37.30 -65.78 3.70
CA ILE A 6 -38.01 -64.52 3.45
C ILE A 6 -38.62 -63.96 4.74
N SER A 7 -39.08 -64.83 5.66
CA SER A 7 -39.60 -64.43 6.98
C SER A 7 -38.51 -63.90 7.90
N PHE A 8 -37.30 -64.49 7.87
CA PHE A 8 -36.14 -64.01 8.65
C PHE A 8 -35.63 -62.64 8.17
N LEU A 9 -35.72 -62.35 6.86
CA LEU A 9 -35.32 -61.05 6.29
C LEU A 9 -36.36 -59.93 6.52
N GLN A 10 -37.61 -60.26 6.85
CA GLN A 10 -38.66 -59.28 7.12
C GLN A 10 -38.65 -58.78 8.58
N THR A 11 -38.16 -59.58 9.54
CA THR A 11 -38.03 -59.18 10.95
C THR A 11 -36.75 -58.39 11.25
N ILE A 12 -35.69 -58.55 10.45
CA ILE A 12 -34.43 -57.80 10.62
C ILE A 12 -34.48 -56.41 9.97
N ARG A 13 -35.38 -56.19 9.01
CA ARG A 13 -35.52 -54.91 8.30
C ARG A 13 -35.89 -53.71 9.19
N PRO A 14 -36.86 -53.78 10.12
CA PRO A 14 -37.16 -52.66 11.01
C PRO A 14 -36.06 -52.46 12.08
N LEU A 15 -35.39 -53.54 12.52
CA LEU A 15 -34.33 -53.45 13.52
C LEU A 15 -33.03 -52.83 12.95
N MET A 16 -32.69 -53.16 11.70
CA MET A 16 -31.61 -52.48 10.98
C MET A 16 -32.00 -51.05 10.58
N LEU A 17 -33.25 -50.74 10.24
CA LEU A 17 -33.64 -49.36 9.94
C LEU A 17 -33.55 -48.46 11.18
N VAL A 18 -33.91 -48.95 12.37
CA VAL A 18 -33.82 -48.20 13.63
C VAL A 18 -32.37 -48.08 14.10
N ALA A 19 -31.52 -49.09 13.93
CA ALA A 19 -30.09 -48.99 14.20
C ALA A 19 -29.36 -48.07 13.21
N THR A 20 -29.76 -48.05 11.94
CA THR A 20 -29.19 -47.15 10.93
C THR A 20 -29.72 -45.72 11.09
N LEU A 21 -30.97 -45.52 11.54
CA LEU A 21 -31.46 -44.18 11.93
C LEU A 21 -30.79 -43.66 13.21
N PHE A 22 -30.50 -44.51 14.21
CA PHE A 22 -29.76 -44.09 15.42
C PHE A 22 -28.26 -43.83 15.17
N ILE A 23 -27.66 -44.45 14.16
CA ILE A 23 -26.27 -44.16 13.75
C ILE A 23 -26.19 -42.89 12.88
N ILE A 24 -27.29 -42.48 12.24
CA ILE A 24 -27.33 -41.26 11.40
C ILE A 24 -27.80 -40.01 12.19
N THR A 25 -28.48 -40.15 13.33
CA THR A 25 -28.94 -38.98 14.12
C THR A 25 -27.95 -38.49 15.17
N ASN A 26 -26.84 -39.19 15.44
CA ASN A 26 -25.84 -38.78 16.44
C ASN A 26 -24.56 -38.12 15.86
N LYS A 27 -24.55 -37.72 14.58
CA LYS A 27 -23.45 -36.97 13.97
C LYS A 27 -23.79 -35.54 13.52
N ASN A 28 -24.91 -35.01 13.96
CA ASN A 28 -25.15 -33.56 13.93
C ASN A 28 -24.99 -33.00 15.35
N ALA A 29 -23.79 -33.20 15.93
CA ALA A 29 -23.32 -32.21 16.89
C ALA A 29 -23.27 -30.89 16.12
N ASN A 30 -24.18 -29.96 16.44
CA ASN A 30 -24.10 -28.58 16.00
C ASN A 30 -22.76 -28.02 16.50
N ALA A 31 -21.71 -28.20 15.74
CA ALA A 31 -20.42 -27.65 16.05
C ALA A 31 -20.51 -26.15 15.74
N GLN A 32 -20.78 -25.38 16.80
CA GLN A 32 -20.93 -23.95 16.71
C GLN A 32 -19.58 -23.34 16.33
N SER A 33 -19.55 -22.54 15.27
CA SER A 33 -18.37 -21.80 14.84
C SER A 33 -17.95 -20.86 15.97
N GLU A 34 -16.70 -20.95 16.41
CA GLU A 34 -16.12 -20.04 17.39
C GLU A 34 -15.35 -18.93 16.68
N ILE A 35 -15.36 -17.73 17.27
CA ILE A 35 -14.60 -16.58 16.78
C ILE A 35 -13.61 -16.18 17.85
N LEU A 36 -12.32 -16.34 17.56
CA LEU A 36 -11.23 -15.87 18.40
C LEU A 36 -10.80 -14.48 17.95
N LYS A 37 -10.76 -13.54 18.89
CA LYS A 37 -10.32 -12.16 18.65
C LYS A 37 -8.93 -11.95 19.24
N GLY A 38 -8.10 -11.18 18.55
CA GLY A 38 -6.80 -10.80 19.08
C GLY A 38 -6.20 -9.62 18.34
N VAL A 39 -4.96 -9.28 18.68
CA VAL A 39 -4.22 -8.17 18.09
C VAL A 39 -2.76 -8.55 17.86
N THR A 40 -2.21 -8.08 16.75
CA THR A 40 -0.81 -8.23 16.37
C THR A 40 -0.11 -6.89 16.52
N VAL A 41 1.08 -6.91 17.12
CA VAL A 41 1.85 -5.70 17.42
C VAL A 41 3.33 -5.90 17.12
N VAL A 42 4.02 -4.80 16.86
CA VAL A 42 5.48 -4.78 16.75
C VAL A 42 6.08 -5.06 18.12
N GLY A 43 6.96 -6.06 18.23
CA GLY A 43 7.46 -6.54 19.52
C GLY A 43 8.19 -5.48 20.34
N ARG A 44 8.87 -4.54 19.68
CA ARG A 44 9.64 -3.47 20.33
C ARG A 44 8.79 -2.28 20.76
N THR A 45 7.88 -1.82 19.90
CA THR A 45 7.14 -0.57 20.08
C THR A 45 5.73 -0.77 20.60
N MET A 46 5.22 -2.00 20.55
CA MET A 46 3.84 -2.38 20.88
C MET A 46 2.77 -1.69 20.01
N LEU A 47 3.19 -0.98 18.95
CA LEU A 47 2.29 -0.39 17.97
C LEU A 47 1.57 -1.49 17.17
N PRO A 48 0.34 -1.22 16.69
CA PRO A 48 -0.37 -2.13 15.80
C PRO A 48 0.47 -2.57 14.61
N LEU A 49 0.53 -3.88 14.37
CA LEU A 49 1.16 -4.44 13.17
C LEU A 49 0.06 -4.90 12.20
N PRO A 50 -0.20 -4.14 11.13
CA PRO A 50 -1.28 -4.49 10.22
C PRO A 50 -0.95 -5.66 9.30
N TYR A 51 -1.98 -6.32 8.80
CA TYR A 51 -1.89 -7.31 7.71
C TYR A 51 -1.00 -8.53 7.98
N VAL A 52 -0.83 -8.92 9.24
CA VAL A 52 -0.17 -10.18 9.61
C VAL A 52 -1.03 -11.34 9.14
N SER A 53 -0.43 -12.28 8.42
CA SER A 53 -1.10 -13.54 8.07
C SER A 53 -1.11 -14.47 9.28
N ILE A 54 -2.28 -15.01 9.59
CA ILE A 54 -2.51 -15.82 10.78
C ILE A 54 -3.13 -17.12 10.30
N GLY A 55 -2.47 -18.25 10.54
CA GLY A 55 -2.94 -19.52 10.02
C GLY A 55 -2.62 -20.70 10.91
N ILE A 56 -3.43 -21.74 10.79
CA ILE A 56 -3.15 -23.03 11.39
C ILE A 56 -2.36 -23.86 10.38
N LYS A 57 -1.18 -24.31 10.79
CA LYS A 57 -0.26 -25.02 9.92
C LYS A 57 -0.96 -26.20 9.23
N ASN A 58 -0.85 -26.25 7.90
CA ASN A 58 -1.37 -27.31 7.03
C ASN A 58 -2.90 -27.48 7.08
N LYS A 59 -3.61 -26.48 7.60
CA LYS A 59 -5.08 -26.49 7.67
C LYS A 59 -5.65 -25.27 6.95
N PRO A 60 -6.86 -25.37 6.37
CA PRO A 60 -7.49 -24.27 5.65
C PRO A 60 -8.14 -23.24 6.60
N PHE A 61 -7.60 -23.06 7.81
CA PHE A 61 -8.12 -22.16 8.83
C PHE A 61 -7.10 -21.05 9.11
N GLY A 62 -7.56 -19.81 9.08
CA GLY A 62 -6.70 -18.64 9.18
C GLY A 62 -7.44 -17.36 8.83
N THR A 63 -6.77 -16.24 9.06
CA THR A 63 -7.24 -14.89 8.77
C THR A 63 -6.04 -13.96 8.52
N VAL A 64 -6.31 -12.67 8.35
CA VAL A 64 -5.31 -11.61 8.24
C VAL A 64 -5.72 -10.48 9.19
N SER A 65 -4.75 -9.86 9.87
CA SER A 65 -5.05 -8.71 10.72
C SER A 65 -5.41 -7.45 9.91
N ASP A 66 -6.27 -6.60 10.46
CA ASP A 66 -6.71 -5.34 9.85
C ASP A 66 -5.62 -4.25 9.95
N SER A 67 -5.93 -3.04 9.49
CA SER A 67 -5.02 -1.88 9.55
C SER A 67 -4.64 -1.46 10.99
N LEU A 68 -5.39 -1.91 11.99
CA LEU A 68 -5.14 -1.68 13.41
C LEU A 68 -4.57 -2.94 14.08
N GLY A 69 -4.06 -3.89 13.28
CA GLY A 69 -3.46 -5.13 13.75
C GLY A 69 -4.45 -6.11 14.41
N ARG A 70 -5.75 -5.83 14.41
CA ARG A 70 -6.77 -6.69 15.02
C ARG A 70 -7.12 -7.83 14.10
N TYR A 71 -7.39 -9.01 14.63
CA TYR A 71 -7.79 -10.16 13.82
C TYR A 71 -8.96 -10.92 14.43
N LEU A 72 -9.73 -11.57 13.54
CA LEU A 72 -10.86 -12.43 13.87
C LEU A 72 -10.61 -13.79 13.21
N LEU A 73 -10.28 -14.81 14.00
CA LEU A 73 -10.08 -16.17 13.52
C LEU A 73 -11.35 -16.97 13.76
N SER A 74 -12.06 -17.33 12.68
CA SER A 74 -13.18 -18.27 12.75
C SER A 74 -12.67 -19.70 12.62
N PHE A 75 -13.13 -20.59 13.48
CA PHE A 75 -12.80 -22.01 13.44
C PHE A 75 -13.86 -22.85 14.15
N ASN A 76 -13.75 -24.17 13.99
CA ASN A 76 -14.51 -25.14 14.77
C ASN A 76 -13.53 -25.95 15.64
N LYS A 77 -13.86 -26.14 16.93
CA LYS A 77 -13.01 -26.86 17.89
C LYS A 77 -12.64 -28.27 17.44
N THR A 78 -13.53 -28.96 16.74
CA THR A 78 -13.24 -30.32 16.26
C THR A 78 -12.20 -30.37 15.14
N ASP A 79 -11.94 -29.23 14.49
CA ASP A 79 -11.11 -29.15 13.30
C ASP A 79 -9.66 -28.76 13.62
N ILE A 80 -9.36 -28.37 14.87
CA ILE A 80 -8.01 -28.00 15.34
C ILE A 80 -7.67 -28.80 16.61
N ASN A 81 -6.58 -29.54 16.56
CA ASN A 81 -6.05 -30.31 17.68
C ASN A 81 -5.13 -29.45 18.54
N ASP A 82 -5.00 -29.77 19.82
CA ASP A 82 -4.17 -29.02 20.79
C ASP A 82 -2.71 -28.84 20.36
N ARG A 83 -2.15 -29.84 19.66
CA ARG A 83 -0.77 -29.83 19.15
C ARG A 83 -0.60 -29.14 17.80
N ASP A 84 -1.69 -28.73 17.15
CA ASP A 84 -1.56 -27.96 15.91
C ASP A 84 -0.85 -26.65 16.19
N SER A 85 -0.13 -26.14 15.19
CA SER A 85 0.60 -24.89 15.35
C SER A 85 -0.16 -23.74 14.71
N ILE A 86 -0.43 -22.70 15.49
CA ILE A 86 -0.80 -21.40 14.93
C ILE A 86 0.48 -20.63 14.58
N ILE A 87 0.47 -20.02 13.40
CA ILE A 87 1.59 -19.28 12.83
C ILE A 87 1.13 -17.87 12.50
N PHE A 88 1.93 -16.90 12.91
CA PHE A 88 1.80 -15.49 12.57
C PHE A 88 2.98 -15.11 11.70
N SER A 89 2.72 -14.61 10.50
CA SER A 89 3.75 -14.26 9.53
C SER A 89 3.48 -12.91 8.87
N ALA A 90 4.51 -12.09 8.80
CA ALA A 90 4.53 -10.82 8.11
C ALA A 90 5.90 -10.62 7.48
N ILE A 91 5.96 -10.05 6.27
CA ILE A 91 7.24 -9.76 5.61
C ILE A 91 7.99 -8.71 6.43
N GLY A 92 9.30 -8.90 6.62
CA GLY A 92 10.12 -8.06 7.48
C GLY A 92 10.08 -8.43 8.97
N TYR A 93 9.38 -9.50 9.35
CA TYR A 93 9.27 -9.98 10.73
C TYR A 93 9.60 -11.47 10.85
N HIS A 94 10.15 -11.87 11.99
CA HIS A 94 10.29 -13.28 12.32
C HIS A 94 8.90 -13.91 12.52
N LYS A 95 8.68 -15.08 11.91
CA LYS A 95 7.44 -15.84 12.13
C LYS A 95 7.32 -16.22 13.60
N VAL A 96 6.15 -15.97 14.19
CA VAL A 96 5.82 -16.47 15.52
C VAL A 96 5.02 -17.76 15.34
N LYS A 97 5.46 -18.83 15.99
CA LYS A 97 4.81 -20.14 15.97
C LYS A 97 4.53 -20.58 17.40
N MET A 98 3.29 -20.95 17.68
CA MET A 98 2.86 -21.44 18.99
C MET A 98 2.00 -22.69 18.82
N ALA A 99 2.00 -23.59 19.81
CA ALA A 99 0.99 -24.64 19.88
C ALA A 99 -0.38 -24.01 20.11
N TRP A 100 -1.42 -24.62 19.55
CA TRP A 100 -2.79 -24.10 19.60
C TRP A 100 -3.28 -23.95 21.04
N ASP A 101 -3.09 -24.97 21.88
CA ASP A 101 -3.50 -24.93 23.29
C ASP A 101 -2.76 -23.85 24.10
N ASP A 102 -1.46 -23.68 23.87
CA ASP A 102 -0.68 -22.62 24.52
C ASP A 102 -1.17 -21.24 24.11
N PHE A 103 -1.44 -21.05 22.82
CA PHE A 103 -2.01 -19.81 22.32
C PHE A 103 -3.38 -19.51 22.93
N LEU A 104 -4.23 -20.53 23.11
CA LEU A 104 -5.54 -20.38 23.77
C LEU A 104 -5.45 -19.90 25.22
N LYS A 105 -4.30 -20.07 25.90
CA LYS A 105 -4.06 -19.56 27.26
C LYS A 105 -3.54 -18.11 27.32
N THR A 106 -3.12 -17.54 26.20
CA THR A 106 -2.59 -16.15 26.13
C THR A 106 -3.71 -15.08 26.16
N ASP A 107 -3.32 -13.81 26.27
CA ASP A 107 -4.22 -12.64 26.06
C ASP A 107 -4.56 -12.38 24.58
N LYS A 108 -4.11 -13.26 23.66
CA LYS A 108 -4.27 -13.15 22.20
C LYS A 108 -3.61 -11.90 21.61
N ARG A 109 -2.64 -11.30 22.30
CA ARG A 109 -1.76 -10.26 21.76
C ARG A 109 -0.46 -10.89 21.31
N VAL A 110 -0.23 -10.92 20.00
CA VAL A 110 0.97 -11.53 19.42
C VAL A 110 1.97 -10.47 19.01
N LYS A 111 3.18 -10.58 19.58
CA LYS A 111 4.30 -9.67 19.32
C LYS A 111 5.19 -10.27 18.24
N LEU A 112 5.36 -9.57 17.12
CA LEU A 112 6.28 -9.98 16.06
C LEU A 112 7.55 -9.14 16.13
N SER A 113 8.70 -9.80 16.18
CA SER A 113 10.01 -9.14 16.18
C SER A 113 10.45 -8.87 14.74
N GLU A 114 10.96 -7.67 14.50
CA GLU A 114 11.51 -7.29 13.20
C GLU A 114 12.67 -8.22 12.83
N SER A 115 12.68 -8.67 11.58
CA SER A 115 13.76 -9.47 11.01
C SER A 115 14.69 -8.52 10.26
N SER A 116 15.88 -8.28 10.80
CA SER A 116 16.91 -7.47 10.14
C SER A 116 17.46 -8.22 8.91
N GLN A 117 16.84 -8.06 7.75
CA GLN A 117 17.52 -8.35 6.50
C GLN A 117 18.40 -7.14 6.18
N MET A 118 19.71 -7.28 6.36
CA MET A 118 20.66 -6.38 5.71
C MET A 118 20.39 -6.47 4.21
N LEU A 119 19.93 -5.37 3.63
CA LEU A 119 19.92 -5.22 2.19
C LEU A 119 21.39 -5.16 1.78
N GLU A 120 21.93 -6.29 1.33
CA GLU A 120 23.16 -6.28 0.54
C GLU A 120 22.88 -5.38 -0.66
N THR A 121 23.42 -4.16 -0.58
CA THR A 121 23.32 -3.19 -1.66
C THR A 121 24.24 -3.71 -2.73
N VAL A 122 23.74 -4.61 -3.57
CA VAL A 122 24.49 -5.01 -4.75
C VAL A 122 24.27 -3.90 -5.77
N ASN A 123 25.24 -3.00 -5.84
CA ASN A 123 25.40 -2.06 -6.94
C ASN A 123 25.66 -2.86 -8.23
N ILE A 124 24.59 -3.39 -8.83
CA ILE A 124 24.68 -3.94 -10.17
C ILE A 124 24.50 -2.76 -11.12
N LYS A 125 25.61 -2.16 -11.59
CA LYS A 125 25.63 -1.48 -12.89
C LYS A 125 25.49 -2.56 -13.98
N ALA A 126 24.30 -3.14 -14.11
CA ALA A 126 23.96 -3.97 -15.25
C ALA A 126 23.19 -3.07 -16.20
N GLU A 127 23.77 -2.81 -17.36
CA GLU A 127 22.99 -2.27 -18.46
C GLU A 127 21.88 -3.28 -18.78
N PRO A 128 20.59 -2.89 -18.69
CA PRO A 128 19.49 -3.78 -18.98
C PRO A 128 19.56 -4.19 -20.44
N ARG A 129 19.85 -5.48 -20.71
CA ARG A 129 20.05 -5.96 -22.08
C ARG A 129 18.75 -5.90 -22.88
N GLN A 130 17.65 -6.37 -22.27
CA GLN A 130 16.33 -6.45 -22.87
C GLN A 130 15.27 -6.46 -21.76
N VAL A 131 14.17 -5.74 -22.00
CA VAL A 131 12.96 -5.86 -21.21
C VAL A 131 12.17 -7.06 -21.75
N LYS A 132 11.88 -8.02 -20.89
CA LYS A 132 11.10 -9.22 -21.23
C LYS A 132 9.84 -9.28 -20.38
N ILE A 133 8.78 -9.85 -20.96
CA ILE A 133 7.54 -10.15 -20.24
C ILE A 133 7.50 -11.65 -19.99
N TYR A 134 7.37 -12.04 -18.73
CA TYR A 134 7.19 -13.43 -18.31
C TYR A 134 5.77 -13.62 -17.81
N GLY A 135 5.05 -14.61 -18.33
CA GLY A 135 3.64 -14.83 -18.00
C GLY A 135 2.72 -14.31 -19.09
N ARG A 136 1.48 -13.99 -18.73
CA ARG A 136 0.46 -13.56 -19.68
C ARG A 136 -0.31 -12.34 -19.16
N SER A 137 -0.39 -11.31 -20.00
CA SER A 137 -1.04 -10.02 -19.69
C SER A 137 -2.32 -9.76 -20.50
N SER A 138 -2.67 -10.64 -21.45
CA SER A 138 -3.91 -10.55 -22.24
C SER A 138 -4.60 -11.91 -22.36
N ALA A 139 -5.93 -11.91 -22.33
CA ALA A 139 -6.74 -13.12 -22.47
C ALA A 139 -7.59 -13.05 -23.74
N SER A 140 -7.64 -14.15 -24.49
CA SER A 140 -8.58 -14.35 -25.61
C SER A 140 -9.74 -15.29 -25.23
N LEU A 141 -9.54 -16.13 -24.20
CA LEU A 141 -10.54 -17.06 -23.65
C LEU A 141 -10.31 -17.20 -22.13
N VAL A 142 -11.37 -17.09 -21.33
CA VAL A 142 -11.29 -17.18 -19.85
C VAL A 142 -11.88 -18.51 -19.37
N PHE A 143 -11.13 -19.23 -18.55
CA PHE A 143 -11.53 -20.46 -17.88
C PHE A 143 -11.74 -20.22 -16.38
N PHE A 144 -12.86 -20.72 -15.86
CA PHE A 144 -13.28 -20.57 -14.46
C PHE A 144 -13.30 -21.94 -13.74
N PRO A 145 -12.18 -22.42 -13.19
CA PRO A 145 -12.18 -23.66 -12.42
C PRO A 145 -13.10 -23.54 -11.20
N ALA A 146 -14.05 -24.47 -11.04
CA ALA A 146 -14.97 -24.51 -9.89
C ALA A 146 -14.23 -24.59 -8.54
N MET A 147 -13.01 -25.13 -8.52
CA MET A 147 -12.18 -25.27 -7.32
C MET A 147 -11.81 -23.94 -6.65
N TYR A 148 -11.84 -22.82 -7.40
CA TYR A 148 -11.64 -21.49 -6.82
C TYR A 148 -12.90 -20.91 -6.17
N LYS A 149 -14.04 -21.61 -6.17
CA LYS A 149 -15.27 -21.07 -5.57
C LYS A 149 -15.54 -21.60 -4.17
N ALA A 150 -14.85 -22.65 -3.74
CA ALA A 150 -15.12 -23.31 -2.47
C ALA A 150 -14.32 -22.65 -1.33
N ILE A 151 -15.01 -21.85 -0.50
CA ILE A 151 -14.50 -21.44 0.81
C ILE A 151 -15.06 -22.44 1.84
N PRO A 152 -14.25 -22.99 2.76
CA PRO A 152 -14.76 -23.79 3.87
C PRO A 152 -15.82 -23.01 4.66
N LYS A 153 -16.86 -23.72 5.14
CA LYS A 153 -18.03 -23.14 5.82
C LYS A 153 -17.69 -22.20 7.00
N HIS A 154 -16.53 -22.39 7.62
CA HIS A 154 -16.05 -21.63 8.78
C HIS A 154 -14.80 -20.80 8.46
N SER A 155 -14.70 -20.30 7.22
CA SER A 155 -13.56 -19.53 6.71
C SER A 155 -14.06 -18.32 5.92
N ASP A 156 -13.25 -17.26 5.85
CA ASP A 156 -13.47 -16.09 5.00
C ASP A 156 -12.53 -16.08 3.78
N GLU A 157 -12.60 -15.02 2.97
CA GLU A 157 -11.70 -14.77 1.82
C GLU A 157 -10.30 -14.27 2.24
N LYS A 158 -10.11 -13.77 3.47
CA LYS A 158 -8.83 -13.18 3.89
C LYS A 158 -7.74 -14.24 4.00
N GLY A 159 -6.56 -13.94 3.47
CA GLY A 159 -5.43 -14.86 3.42
C GLY A 159 -5.52 -15.90 2.31
N ARG A 160 -6.59 -15.90 1.51
CA ARG A 160 -6.68 -16.70 0.29
C ARG A 160 -5.67 -16.22 -0.74
N GLU A 161 -5.08 -17.15 -1.48
CA GLU A 161 -3.97 -16.82 -2.36
C GLU A 161 -3.96 -17.67 -3.62
N GLN A 162 -3.70 -17.03 -4.77
CA GLN A 162 -3.51 -17.69 -6.06
C GLN A 162 -2.12 -17.37 -6.61
N ALA A 163 -1.45 -18.38 -7.16
CA ALA A 163 -0.08 -18.28 -7.64
C ALA A 163 0.11 -18.92 -9.02
N THR A 164 1.13 -18.46 -9.73
CA THR A 164 1.64 -19.08 -10.96
C THR A 164 3.16 -19.18 -10.90
N ILE A 165 3.71 -20.22 -11.51
CA ILE A 165 5.15 -20.39 -11.64
C ILE A 165 5.59 -19.81 -12.99
N LEU A 166 6.52 -18.86 -12.91
CA LEU A 166 7.13 -18.20 -14.05
C LEU A 166 8.57 -18.66 -14.19
N LYS A 167 8.93 -19.13 -15.39
CA LYS A 167 10.33 -19.36 -15.76
C LYS A 167 10.92 -18.02 -16.20
N ILE A 168 11.99 -17.59 -15.55
CA ILE A 168 12.61 -16.28 -15.74
C ILE A 168 14.09 -16.44 -16.08
N ASP A 169 14.71 -15.39 -16.63
CA ASP A 169 16.17 -15.33 -16.67
C ASP A 169 16.73 -15.35 -15.23
N GLN A 170 17.93 -15.91 -15.07
CA GLN A 170 18.53 -16.20 -13.75
C GLN A 170 18.73 -14.96 -12.87
N ASN A 171 18.94 -13.80 -13.50
CA ASN A 171 19.11 -12.52 -12.84
C ASN A 171 18.22 -11.47 -13.52
N VAL A 172 17.18 -11.01 -12.83
CA VAL A 172 16.23 -10.04 -13.36
C VAL A 172 15.91 -8.93 -12.37
N PHE A 173 15.61 -7.76 -12.90
CA PHE A 173 15.03 -6.64 -12.17
C PHE A 173 13.56 -6.48 -12.56
N LEU A 174 12.65 -6.61 -11.60
CA LEU A 174 11.21 -6.53 -11.87
C LEU A 174 10.77 -5.08 -12.04
N ARG A 175 9.99 -4.83 -13.09
CA ARG A 175 9.54 -3.48 -13.49
C ARG A 175 8.05 -3.29 -13.34
N LYS A 176 7.25 -4.30 -13.68
CA LYS A 176 5.78 -4.19 -13.65
C LYS A 176 5.16 -5.55 -13.36
N LEU A 177 4.11 -5.56 -12.57
CA LEU A 177 3.16 -6.68 -12.48
C LEU A 177 1.94 -6.33 -13.34
N SER A 178 1.46 -7.28 -14.12
CA SER A 178 0.15 -7.24 -14.75
C SER A 178 -0.66 -8.45 -14.32
N PHE A 179 -1.92 -8.26 -13.94
CA PHE A 179 -2.76 -9.35 -13.48
C PHE A 179 -4.23 -9.12 -13.79
N GLY A 180 -5.00 -10.18 -14.00
CA GLY A 180 -6.45 -10.10 -14.10
C GLY A 180 -7.12 -10.26 -12.74
N ILE A 181 -8.24 -9.58 -12.54
CA ILE A 181 -9.15 -9.88 -11.43
C ILE A 181 -10.60 -9.91 -11.94
N ASN A 182 -11.39 -10.84 -11.44
CA ASN A 182 -12.82 -10.87 -11.71
C ASN A 182 -13.53 -9.73 -10.96
N ARG A 183 -13.89 -8.65 -11.64
CA ARG A 183 -14.49 -7.44 -11.02
C ARG A 183 -15.90 -7.61 -10.47
N ARG A 184 -16.52 -8.79 -10.59
CA ARG A 184 -17.87 -9.00 -10.07
C ARG A 184 -17.87 -8.92 -8.54
N ALA A 185 -18.86 -8.22 -8.02
CA ALA A 185 -19.29 -8.22 -6.63
C ALA A 185 -18.42 -7.49 -5.58
N PHE A 186 -17.24 -6.92 -5.87
CA PHE A 186 -16.49 -6.13 -4.86
C PHE A 186 -16.35 -4.65 -5.23
N LYS A 187 -16.32 -3.77 -4.23
CA LYS A 187 -16.03 -2.34 -4.36
C LYS A 187 -14.52 -2.07 -4.27
N LYS A 188 -13.84 -2.78 -3.38
CA LYS A 188 -12.40 -2.66 -3.18
C LYS A 188 -11.84 -3.99 -2.69
N ILE A 189 -10.67 -4.36 -3.19
CA ILE A 189 -9.90 -5.48 -2.65
C ILE A 189 -8.48 -5.02 -2.38
N LYS A 190 -7.97 -5.33 -1.20
CA LYS A 190 -6.58 -5.09 -0.82
C LYS A 190 -5.81 -6.39 -1.01
N LEU A 191 -4.78 -6.35 -1.84
CA LEU A 191 -3.97 -7.49 -2.21
C LEU A 191 -2.54 -7.33 -1.70
N ARG A 192 -1.93 -8.46 -1.32
CA ARG A 192 -0.49 -8.61 -1.13
C ARG A 192 0.09 -9.39 -2.30
N MET A 193 1.15 -8.89 -2.92
CA MET A 193 1.97 -9.66 -3.84
C MET A 193 3.06 -10.40 -3.06
N ASN A 194 3.21 -11.70 -3.29
CA ASN A 194 4.36 -12.46 -2.82
C ASN A 194 5.16 -13.01 -3.99
N ILE A 195 6.46 -13.24 -3.75
CA ILE A 195 7.33 -14.00 -4.64
C ILE A 195 8.01 -15.08 -3.81
N TYR A 196 7.96 -16.31 -4.30
CA TYR A 196 8.55 -17.47 -3.67
C TYR A 196 9.61 -18.11 -4.56
N SER A 197 10.63 -18.69 -3.94
CA SER A 197 11.43 -19.74 -4.56
C SER A 197 10.53 -20.94 -4.89
N VAL A 198 10.91 -21.71 -5.91
CA VAL A 198 10.16 -22.90 -6.32
C VAL A 198 10.95 -24.14 -5.93
N LYS A 199 10.28 -25.08 -5.26
CA LYS A 199 10.82 -26.38 -4.91
C LYS A 199 9.81 -27.46 -5.29
N LYS A 200 10.24 -28.44 -6.08
CA LYS A 200 9.38 -29.53 -6.59
C LYS A 200 8.10 -29.01 -7.30
N GLY A 201 8.20 -27.86 -7.98
CA GLY A 201 7.08 -27.25 -8.70
C GLY A 201 6.01 -26.62 -7.80
N LEU A 202 6.35 -26.30 -6.55
CA LEU A 202 5.49 -25.57 -5.61
C LEU A 202 6.23 -24.37 -5.00
N PRO A 203 5.51 -23.34 -4.52
CA PRO A 203 6.10 -22.21 -3.79
C PRO A 203 6.68 -22.69 -2.45
N ASP A 204 7.91 -22.29 -2.13
CA ASP A 204 8.64 -22.73 -0.93
C ASP A 204 8.91 -21.58 0.05
N GLN A 205 9.96 -20.78 -0.19
CA GLN A 205 10.35 -19.68 0.69
C GLN A 205 10.09 -18.33 0.03
N SER A 206 9.61 -17.35 0.80
CA SER A 206 9.48 -15.97 0.32
C SER A 206 10.87 -15.42 -0.02
N ILE A 207 11.00 -14.87 -1.22
CA ILE A 207 12.22 -14.18 -1.66
C ILE A 207 12.06 -12.66 -1.64
N LEU A 208 10.87 -12.15 -1.28
CA LEU A 208 10.67 -10.73 -1.01
C LEU A 208 11.23 -10.37 0.37
N GLY A 209 12.07 -9.33 0.40
CA GLY A 209 12.52 -8.70 1.64
C GLY A 209 11.59 -7.60 2.17
N LYS A 210 10.60 -7.16 1.38
CA LYS A 210 9.64 -6.10 1.73
C LYS A 210 8.22 -6.47 1.33
N ASP A 211 7.25 -6.01 2.11
CA ASP A 211 5.83 -6.25 1.84
C ASP A 211 5.35 -5.39 0.65
N ILE A 212 4.55 -5.98 -0.23
CA ILE A 212 4.01 -5.31 -1.41
C ILE A 212 2.49 -5.40 -1.33
N VAL A 213 1.87 -4.35 -0.80
CA VAL A 213 0.42 -4.27 -0.60
C VAL A 213 -0.14 -3.14 -1.44
N PHE A 214 -1.24 -3.42 -2.14
CA PHE A 214 -1.91 -2.45 -3.01
C PHE A 214 -3.41 -2.69 -3.05
N ASP A 215 -4.15 -1.65 -3.42
CA ASP A 215 -5.59 -1.68 -3.55
C ASP A 215 -6.00 -1.82 -5.01
N VAL A 216 -7.04 -2.62 -5.25
CA VAL A 216 -7.73 -2.70 -6.54
C VAL A 216 -9.17 -2.27 -6.34
N LEU A 217 -9.60 -1.30 -7.12
CA LEU A 217 -10.97 -0.78 -7.06
C LEU A 217 -11.86 -1.57 -8.03
N GLY A 218 -13.02 -2.00 -7.54
CA GLY A 218 -14.05 -2.61 -8.35
C GLY A 218 -14.76 -1.58 -9.22
N THR A 219 -15.38 -2.05 -10.31
CA THR A 219 -16.19 -1.21 -11.21
C THR A 219 -17.57 -1.84 -11.37
N THR A 220 -18.60 -1.02 -11.60
CA THR A 220 -19.94 -1.49 -11.96
C THR A 220 -20.04 -1.99 -13.40
N GLU A 221 -19.00 -1.79 -14.23
CA GLU A 221 -18.92 -2.30 -15.60
C GLU A 221 -18.96 -3.84 -15.64
N ILE A 222 -20.01 -4.39 -16.26
CA ILE A 222 -20.13 -5.82 -16.55
C ILE A 222 -19.37 -6.12 -17.85
N GLY A 223 -18.24 -6.84 -17.78
CA GLY A 223 -17.42 -7.13 -18.96
C GLY A 223 -16.33 -8.17 -18.74
N MET A 224 -15.51 -8.43 -19.76
CA MET A 224 -14.35 -9.31 -19.64
C MET A 224 -13.33 -8.74 -18.63
N PRO A 225 -12.60 -9.59 -17.87
CA PRO A 225 -11.57 -9.12 -16.95
C PRO A 225 -10.54 -8.26 -17.67
N ARG A 226 -10.39 -6.99 -17.26
CA ARG A 226 -9.28 -6.14 -17.70
C ARG A 226 -8.05 -6.45 -16.87
N ALA A 227 -6.87 -6.45 -17.51
CA ALA A 227 -5.61 -6.61 -16.81
C ALA A 227 -5.30 -5.32 -16.02
N GLU A 228 -5.19 -5.45 -14.71
CA GLU A 228 -4.63 -4.44 -13.82
C GLU A 228 -3.11 -4.43 -13.95
N SER A 229 -2.49 -3.32 -13.56
CA SER A 229 -1.04 -3.24 -13.47
C SER A 229 -0.56 -2.51 -12.23
N LEU A 230 0.55 -2.98 -11.69
CA LEU A 230 1.28 -2.36 -10.59
C LEU A 230 2.71 -2.09 -11.06
N ASP A 231 3.18 -0.85 -10.90
CA ASP A 231 4.58 -0.50 -11.15
C ASP A 231 5.45 -1.10 -10.03
N LEU A 232 6.39 -1.97 -10.41
CA LEU A 232 7.31 -2.64 -9.49
C LEU A 232 8.67 -1.96 -9.37
N LYS A 233 9.02 -1.01 -10.27
CA LYS A 233 10.31 -0.30 -10.22
C LYS A 233 10.56 0.37 -8.86
N PRO A 234 9.55 0.99 -8.20
CA PRO A 234 9.75 1.59 -6.89
C PRO A 234 10.20 0.58 -5.84
N TYR A 235 9.82 -0.69 -5.95
CA TYR A 235 10.16 -1.72 -4.95
C TYR A 235 11.57 -2.30 -5.13
N GLN A 236 12.27 -1.92 -6.21
CA GLN A 236 13.64 -2.35 -6.54
C GLN A 236 13.89 -3.86 -6.38
N ILE A 237 12.99 -4.68 -6.93
CA ILE A 237 13.03 -6.13 -6.72
C ILE A 237 14.03 -6.77 -7.70
N HIS A 238 15.18 -7.20 -7.17
CA HIS A 238 16.16 -7.98 -7.90
C HIS A 238 16.03 -9.46 -7.53
N ILE A 239 15.74 -10.30 -8.53
CA ILE A 239 15.78 -11.75 -8.39
C ILE A 239 17.12 -12.23 -8.92
N LYS A 240 17.88 -12.97 -8.12
CA LYS A 240 19.21 -13.48 -8.48
C LYS A 240 19.31 -14.97 -8.26
N GLY A 241 19.98 -15.67 -9.17
CA GLY A 241 20.21 -17.10 -9.06
C GLY A 241 18.96 -17.99 -9.23
N HIS A 242 17.79 -17.42 -9.53
CA HIS A 242 16.55 -18.19 -9.69
C HIS A 242 16.13 -18.26 -11.16
N LYS A 243 15.98 -19.49 -11.68
CA LYS A 243 15.48 -19.74 -13.05
C LYS A 243 13.95 -19.88 -13.12
N GLU A 244 13.33 -20.03 -11.96
CA GLU A 244 11.88 -20.04 -11.80
C GLU A 244 11.50 -19.43 -10.46
N ILE A 245 10.38 -18.72 -10.47
CA ILE A 245 9.77 -18.11 -9.29
C ILE A 245 8.28 -18.40 -9.28
N ALA A 246 7.69 -18.52 -8.10
CA ALA A 246 6.25 -18.48 -7.93
C ALA A 246 5.84 -17.07 -7.57
N ILE A 247 4.99 -16.44 -8.38
CA ILE A 247 4.35 -15.17 -8.04
C ILE A 247 2.92 -15.41 -7.62
N SER A 248 2.49 -14.73 -6.57
CA SER A 248 1.15 -14.89 -6.04
C SER A 248 0.53 -13.57 -5.61
N LEU A 249 -0.80 -13.58 -5.54
CA LEU A 249 -1.60 -12.51 -4.96
C LEU A 249 -2.47 -13.09 -3.86
N ALA A 250 -2.35 -12.54 -2.66
CA ALA A 250 -3.10 -12.91 -1.48
C ALA A 250 -4.08 -11.80 -1.08
N VAL A 251 -5.29 -12.17 -0.68
CA VAL A 251 -6.31 -11.24 -0.21
C VAL A 251 -6.00 -10.82 1.22
N LEU A 252 -5.87 -9.51 1.47
CA LEU A 252 -5.74 -8.98 2.83
C LEU A 252 -7.08 -8.46 3.34
N ASP A 253 -7.84 -7.82 2.45
CA ASP A 253 -9.16 -7.27 2.76
C ASP A 253 -10.04 -7.24 1.51
N LEU A 254 -11.35 -7.35 1.71
CA LEU A 254 -12.34 -7.37 0.63
C LEU A 254 -13.59 -6.61 1.07
N GLU A 255 -13.90 -5.51 0.38
CA GLU A 255 -15.13 -4.74 0.55
C GLU A 255 -16.13 -5.14 -0.55
N PRO A 256 -17.25 -5.79 -0.21
CA PRO A 256 -18.28 -6.17 -1.18
C PRO A 256 -19.02 -4.97 -1.76
N LEU A 257 -19.53 -5.08 -3.00
CA LEU A 257 -20.53 -4.18 -3.57
C LEU A 257 -21.87 -4.39 -2.84
N THR A 258 -22.52 -3.30 -2.45
CA THR A 258 -23.82 -3.31 -1.76
C THR A 258 -24.91 -3.95 -2.62
N GLY A 259 -25.62 -4.94 -2.08
CA GLY A 259 -26.78 -5.59 -2.72
C GLY A 259 -26.47 -6.86 -3.54
N ASP A 260 -25.20 -7.23 -3.72
CA ASP A 260 -24.82 -8.50 -4.37
C ASP A 260 -24.35 -9.52 -3.33
N SER A 261 -25.25 -10.43 -2.96
CA SER A 261 -24.99 -11.54 -2.02
C SER A 261 -24.38 -12.78 -2.67
N THR A 262 -24.03 -12.73 -3.96
CA THR A 262 -23.45 -13.89 -4.63
C THR A 262 -22.00 -14.09 -4.17
N ASN A 263 -21.75 -15.21 -3.47
CA ASN A 263 -20.47 -15.69 -2.91
C ASN A 263 -19.21 -15.08 -3.56
N GLN A 264 -18.76 -13.95 -3.00
CA GLN A 264 -17.70 -13.16 -3.59
C GLN A 264 -16.36 -13.83 -3.34
N ALA A 265 -15.81 -14.41 -4.40
CA ALA A 265 -14.53 -15.08 -4.37
C ALA A 265 -13.50 -14.23 -5.11
N PHE A 266 -12.40 -13.90 -4.43
CA PHE A 266 -11.20 -13.43 -5.11
C PHE A 266 -10.79 -14.47 -6.17
N PHE A 267 -10.73 -14.01 -7.41
CA PHE A 267 -10.40 -14.88 -8.52
C PHE A 267 -9.57 -14.16 -9.57
N ILE A 268 -8.36 -14.68 -9.79
CA ILE A 268 -7.53 -14.36 -10.94
C ILE A 268 -7.97 -15.25 -12.10
N PRO A 269 -8.43 -14.67 -13.23
CA PRO A 269 -8.78 -15.42 -14.43
C PRO A 269 -7.67 -16.38 -14.83
N SER A 270 -8.06 -17.59 -15.19
CA SER A 270 -7.15 -18.61 -15.70
C SER A 270 -7.49 -18.96 -17.14
N PHE A 271 -6.58 -19.62 -17.84
CA PHE A 271 -6.82 -20.12 -19.19
C PHE A 271 -6.21 -21.52 -19.37
N PRO A 272 -6.68 -22.31 -20.35
CA PRO A 272 -6.17 -23.63 -20.62
C PRO A 272 -4.68 -23.61 -21.01
N GLY A 273 -3.88 -24.46 -20.37
CA GLY A 273 -2.44 -24.56 -20.64
C GLY A 273 -1.93 -25.98 -20.40
N PRO A 274 -1.84 -26.86 -21.43
CA PRO A 274 -1.69 -28.31 -21.28
C PRO A 274 -0.46 -28.81 -20.50
N LEU A 275 0.53 -27.94 -20.26
CA LEU A 275 1.76 -28.25 -19.51
C LEU A 275 2.02 -27.25 -18.37
N LYS A 276 0.99 -26.50 -18.00
CA LYS A 276 1.04 -25.47 -16.97
C LYS A 276 0.08 -25.82 -15.86
N SER A 277 0.37 -25.28 -14.69
CA SER A 277 -0.55 -25.37 -13.57
C SER A 277 -0.54 -24.06 -12.83
N SER A 278 -1.73 -23.63 -12.46
CA SER A 278 -1.93 -22.59 -11.48
C SER A 278 -2.02 -23.23 -10.11
N LEU A 279 -1.75 -22.43 -9.10
CA LEU A 279 -1.65 -22.87 -7.72
C LEU A 279 -2.56 -22.00 -6.87
N PHE A 280 -3.08 -22.55 -5.80
CA PHE A 280 -3.80 -21.75 -4.81
C PHE A 280 -3.75 -22.39 -3.44
N ARG A 281 -4.07 -21.59 -2.44
CA ARG A 281 -4.36 -22.05 -1.09
C ARG A 281 -5.45 -21.20 -0.50
N ILE A 282 -6.28 -21.82 0.32
CA ILE A 282 -7.41 -21.16 0.96
C ILE A 282 -6.94 -20.18 2.05
N LYS A 283 -5.79 -20.47 2.69
CA LYS A 283 -5.15 -19.64 3.72
C LYS A 283 -3.63 -19.65 3.59
N GLY A 284 -2.99 -18.61 4.11
CA GLY A 284 -1.54 -18.39 4.05
C GLY A 284 -0.66 -19.47 4.69
N GLU A 285 -1.22 -20.39 5.47
CA GLU A 285 -0.48 -21.53 6.07
C GLU A 285 -1.11 -22.89 5.70
N ALA A 286 -2.08 -22.89 4.78
CA ALA A 286 -2.62 -24.11 4.19
C ALA A 286 -1.70 -24.64 3.08
N GLU A 287 -1.81 -25.94 2.80
CA GLU A 287 -1.08 -26.59 1.72
C GLU A 287 -1.45 -26.02 0.36
N TRP A 288 -0.46 -25.90 -0.52
CA TRP A 288 -0.66 -25.48 -1.91
C TRP A 288 -1.41 -26.57 -2.69
N GLN A 289 -2.47 -26.17 -3.36
CA GLN A 289 -3.25 -27.00 -4.25
C GLN A 289 -2.94 -26.63 -5.71
N LYS A 290 -2.86 -27.66 -6.56
CA LYS A 290 -2.50 -27.53 -7.96
C LYS A 290 -3.72 -27.70 -8.85
N VAL A 291 -3.92 -26.76 -9.77
CA VAL A 291 -4.93 -26.84 -10.82
C VAL A 291 -4.22 -27.15 -12.13
N SER A 292 -4.34 -28.40 -12.57
CA SER A 292 -3.74 -28.89 -13.82
C SER A 292 -4.33 -28.20 -15.04
N ALA A 293 -3.54 -28.15 -16.11
CA ALA A 293 -3.93 -27.57 -17.40
C ALA A 293 -4.44 -26.11 -17.32
N SER A 294 -3.94 -25.35 -16.35
CA SER A 294 -4.39 -23.98 -16.07
C SER A 294 -3.19 -23.05 -15.91
N TYR A 295 -3.32 -21.82 -16.37
CA TYR A 295 -2.34 -20.77 -16.14
C TYR A 295 -3.05 -19.45 -15.87
N LEU A 296 -2.57 -18.71 -14.87
CA LEU A 296 -3.21 -17.46 -14.45
C LEU A 296 -2.89 -16.32 -15.42
N LEU A 297 -3.82 -15.37 -15.55
CA LEU A 297 -3.60 -14.08 -16.19
C LEU A 297 -2.74 -13.22 -15.26
N VAL A 298 -1.46 -13.59 -15.14
CA VAL A 298 -0.43 -12.88 -14.39
C VAL A 298 0.81 -12.81 -15.26
N ALA A 299 1.40 -11.63 -15.37
CA ALA A 299 2.65 -11.37 -16.04
C ALA A 299 3.53 -10.43 -15.24
N ILE A 300 4.84 -10.62 -15.35
CA ILE A 300 5.83 -9.67 -14.88
C ILE A 300 6.63 -9.15 -16.07
N GLU A 301 6.84 -7.85 -16.12
CA GLU A 301 7.82 -7.23 -16.98
C GLU A 301 9.12 -7.08 -16.18
N ALA A 302 10.25 -7.53 -16.74
CA ALA A 302 11.53 -7.45 -16.06
C ALA A 302 12.70 -7.22 -17.02
N SER A 303 13.72 -6.53 -16.53
CA SER A 303 15.00 -6.34 -17.24
C SER A 303 15.94 -7.50 -16.91
N SER A 304 16.49 -8.16 -17.93
CA SER A 304 17.52 -9.21 -17.78
C SER A 304 18.91 -8.60 -17.51
N MET A 305 19.66 -9.19 -16.57
CA MET A 305 21.00 -8.74 -16.17
C MET A 305 22.08 -9.78 -16.53
N LYS A 306 23.29 -9.35 -16.90
CA LYS A 306 24.43 -10.22 -17.22
C LYS A 306 25.17 -10.63 -15.93
N ASP A 307 25.65 -11.87 -15.84
CA ASP A 307 26.71 -12.23 -14.89
C ASP A 307 28.03 -11.65 -15.41
N GLY A 308 28.50 -10.56 -14.81
CA GLY A 308 29.84 -10.03 -15.07
C GLY A 308 30.89 -10.90 -14.40
N LYS A 309 31.95 -11.29 -15.13
CA LYS A 309 33.18 -11.83 -14.54
C LYS A 309 33.74 -10.80 -13.55
N ASN A 310 34.25 -11.29 -12.42
CA ASN A 310 34.96 -10.57 -11.34
C ASN A 310 35.39 -9.15 -11.73
N VAL A 311 34.69 -8.15 -11.22
CA VAL A 311 35.13 -6.76 -11.28
C VAL A 311 35.96 -6.50 -10.03
N VAL A 312 37.24 -6.26 -10.26
CA VAL A 312 38.21 -5.76 -9.29
C VAL A 312 37.68 -4.46 -8.68
N THR A 313 37.79 -4.37 -7.36
CA THR A 313 37.55 -3.16 -6.58
C THR A 313 38.59 -2.11 -6.96
N GLU A 314 38.25 -1.25 -7.91
CA GLU A 314 38.84 0.08 -7.99
C GLU A 314 37.93 1.03 -7.20
N ASP A 315 38.51 1.61 -6.15
CA ASP A 315 37.96 2.71 -5.38
C ASP A 315 37.66 3.89 -6.31
N ASN A 316 36.44 3.92 -6.83
CA ASN A 316 35.83 5.15 -7.31
C ASN A 316 34.68 5.46 -6.37
N GLN A 317 34.87 6.51 -5.57
CA GLN A 317 33.87 7.11 -4.70
C GLN A 317 32.69 7.61 -5.55
N MET A 318 31.77 6.70 -5.88
CA MET A 318 30.45 7.02 -6.40
C MET A 318 29.45 6.79 -5.27
N GLU A 319 28.98 7.91 -4.73
CA GLU A 319 28.17 8.01 -3.53
C GLU A 319 26.99 7.04 -3.51
N THR A 320 26.85 6.42 -2.33
CA THR A 320 25.70 5.70 -1.82
C THR A 320 24.40 6.48 -2.02
N THR A 321 23.78 6.36 -3.20
CA THR A 321 22.35 6.60 -3.40
C THR A 321 21.59 5.35 -2.95
N SER A 322 21.81 4.97 -1.69
CA SER A 322 21.31 3.74 -1.09
C SER A 322 19.91 3.96 -0.54
N LEU A 323 18.90 3.21 -1.00
CA LEU A 323 17.75 2.72 -0.22
C LEU A 323 16.90 3.69 0.63
N SER A 324 17.26 4.97 0.72
CA SER A 324 16.70 5.99 1.60
C SER A 324 15.39 6.52 1.06
N SER A 325 15.24 6.52 -0.28
CA SER A 325 14.01 6.89 -0.97
C SER A 325 12.80 6.02 -0.64
N LEU A 326 13.01 4.76 -0.24
CA LEU A 326 11.92 3.86 0.18
C LEU A 326 11.64 3.87 1.69
N MET A 327 12.34 4.70 2.46
CA MET A 327 12.23 4.75 3.92
C MET A 327 11.74 6.10 4.46
N TYR A 328 11.64 7.12 3.62
CA TYR A 328 11.19 8.44 4.06
C TYR A 328 9.76 8.39 4.61
N GLY A 329 9.58 8.93 5.81
CA GLY A 329 8.35 8.81 6.59
C GLY A 329 8.26 7.54 7.43
N ASN A 330 9.28 6.68 7.46
CA ASN A 330 9.35 5.49 8.34
C ASN A 330 10.75 5.33 8.96
N ASN A 331 11.54 6.40 9.01
CA ASN A 331 12.83 6.40 9.67
C ASN A 331 12.68 6.75 11.17
N LYS A 332 13.80 6.80 11.89
CA LYS A 332 13.86 7.32 13.27
C LYS A 332 13.72 8.85 13.29
N GLY A 333 12.69 9.38 12.62
CA GLY A 333 12.32 10.79 12.67
C GLY A 333 11.95 11.23 14.08
N LYS A 334 11.83 12.54 14.26
CA LYS A 334 11.57 13.18 15.55
C LYS A 334 10.19 13.79 15.54
N ARG A 335 9.65 14.07 16.72
CA ARG A 335 8.39 14.79 16.88
C ARG A 335 8.60 16.10 17.61
N VAL A 336 7.90 17.12 17.16
CA VAL A 336 7.73 18.39 17.87
C VAL A 336 6.33 18.42 18.46
N LYS A 337 6.23 18.71 19.75
CA LYS A 337 4.94 18.95 20.40
C LYS A 337 4.40 20.29 19.91
N VAL A 338 3.17 20.28 19.44
CA VAL A 338 2.42 21.46 19.02
C VAL A 338 1.10 21.51 19.79
N ASP A 339 0.31 22.57 19.61
CA ASP A 339 -0.98 22.67 20.28
C ASP A 339 -1.86 21.44 19.97
N GLN A 340 -2.22 20.69 21.02
CA GLN A 340 -3.01 19.46 20.95
C GLN A 340 -2.56 18.46 19.87
N GLY A 341 -1.26 18.32 19.62
CA GLY A 341 -0.74 17.40 18.62
C GLY A 341 0.77 17.23 18.65
N GLU A 342 1.26 16.38 17.75
CA GLU A 342 2.70 16.19 17.53
C GLU A 342 2.98 16.14 16.03
N ILE A 343 3.95 16.94 15.58
CA ILE A 343 4.39 16.95 14.19
C ILE A 343 5.64 16.09 14.06
N TYR A 344 5.53 15.00 13.31
CA TYR A 344 6.64 14.17 12.92
C TYR A 344 7.40 14.79 11.75
N TYR A 345 8.72 14.76 11.84
CA TYR A 345 9.59 15.22 10.78
C TYR A 345 10.86 14.37 10.70
N GLU A 346 11.47 14.41 9.52
CA GLU A 346 12.77 13.82 9.24
C GLU A 346 13.72 14.89 8.69
N THR A 347 15.02 14.70 8.86
CA THR A 347 16.04 15.64 8.39
C THR A 347 17.11 14.92 7.57
N TYR A 348 17.45 15.50 6.41
CA TYR A 348 18.40 14.96 5.46
C TYR A 348 19.36 16.05 4.97
N GLY A 349 20.60 15.67 4.67
CA GLY A 349 21.58 16.59 4.14
C GLY A 349 22.07 17.64 5.15
N LYS A 350 22.76 18.64 4.61
CA LYS A 350 23.32 19.79 5.33
C LYS A 350 23.17 21.05 4.47
N GLY A 351 23.35 22.22 5.06
CA GLY A 351 23.26 23.51 4.37
C GLY A 351 22.02 24.30 4.78
N GLU A 352 21.55 25.16 3.88
CA GLU A 352 20.38 26.02 4.13
C GLU A 352 19.12 25.17 4.36
N PRO A 353 18.26 25.53 5.32
CA PRO A 353 17.06 24.77 5.64
C PRO A 353 16.02 24.87 4.52
N LEU A 354 15.54 23.70 4.08
CA LEU A 354 14.45 23.55 3.11
C LEU A 354 13.37 22.65 3.71
N PHE A 355 12.17 23.19 3.94
CA PHE A 355 11.05 22.40 4.42
C PHE A 355 10.24 21.82 3.26
N LEU A 356 9.85 20.55 3.36
CA LEU A 356 8.97 19.88 2.38
C LEU A 356 7.59 19.61 2.99
N LEU A 357 6.54 20.06 2.30
CA LEU A 357 5.13 19.99 2.73
C LEU A 357 4.31 19.18 1.71
N HIS A 358 3.81 18.00 2.11
CA HIS A 358 3.16 17.04 1.22
C HIS A 358 1.68 17.37 0.96
N GLY A 359 1.03 16.64 0.03
CA GLY A 359 -0.37 16.85 -0.35
C GLY A 359 -1.40 16.24 0.62
N ASN A 360 -2.68 16.39 0.29
CA ASN A 360 -3.78 15.86 1.10
C ASN A 360 -3.75 14.34 1.20
N ASN A 361 -3.93 13.81 2.40
CA ASN A 361 -3.96 12.38 2.69
C ASN A 361 -2.68 11.64 2.26
N GLU A 362 -1.55 12.34 2.35
CA GLU A 362 -0.22 11.82 2.03
C GLU A 362 0.71 11.77 3.26
N SER A 363 2.03 11.73 3.04
CA SER A 363 3.07 11.74 4.06
C SER A 363 4.40 12.20 3.44
N ILE A 364 5.45 12.30 4.26
CA ILE A 364 6.84 12.54 3.83
C ILE A 364 7.25 11.66 2.64
N SER A 365 6.75 10.42 2.54
CA SER A 365 7.06 9.48 1.45
C SER A 365 6.66 9.98 0.04
N SER A 366 5.79 10.99 -0.05
CA SER A 366 5.47 11.68 -1.31
C SER A 366 6.68 12.36 -1.93
N PHE A 367 7.64 12.81 -1.12
CA PHE A 367 8.87 13.47 -1.59
C PHE A 367 10.03 12.50 -1.84
N ARG A 368 9.76 11.20 -1.99
CA ARG A 368 10.83 10.20 -2.12
C ARG A 368 11.79 10.43 -3.27
N GLU A 369 11.31 11.04 -4.35
CA GLU A 369 12.14 11.36 -5.51
C GLU A 369 12.83 12.73 -5.36
N GLN A 370 12.44 13.55 -4.38
CA GLN A 370 12.93 14.91 -4.14
C GLN A 370 13.98 14.95 -3.02
N ILE A 371 13.77 14.19 -1.93
CA ILE A 371 14.59 14.32 -0.71
C ILE A 371 16.07 14.06 -0.99
N GLU A 372 16.42 12.98 -1.69
CA GLU A 372 17.84 12.67 -1.96
C GLU A 372 18.51 13.76 -2.82
N PRO A 373 17.97 14.14 -4.00
CA PRO A 373 18.61 15.16 -4.83
C PRO A 373 18.72 16.53 -4.14
N LEU A 374 17.70 16.92 -3.38
CA LEU A 374 17.70 18.19 -2.64
C LEU A 374 18.67 18.15 -1.45
N SER A 375 18.81 17.00 -0.78
CA SER A 375 19.70 16.87 0.39
C SER A 375 21.19 17.05 0.09
N LYS A 376 21.58 17.00 -1.19
CA LYS A 376 22.95 17.31 -1.63
C LYS A 376 23.35 18.76 -1.41
N SER A 377 22.37 19.67 -1.47
CA SER A 377 22.61 21.12 -1.40
C SER A 377 21.89 21.81 -0.25
N PHE A 378 20.92 21.13 0.37
CA PHE A 378 20.06 21.70 1.41
C PHE A 378 19.99 20.79 2.64
N LYS A 379 19.78 21.40 3.80
CA LYS A 379 19.27 20.70 4.98
C LYS A 379 17.77 20.52 4.78
N VAL A 380 17.37 19.40 4.21
CA VAL A 380 15.97 19.07 3.93
C VAL A 380 15.28 18.65 5.22
N ILE A 381 14.19 19.31 5.58
CA ILE A 381 13.30 18.95 6.69
C ILE A 381 11.94 18.57 6.12
N ALA A 382 11.66 17.28 6.00
CA ALA A 382 10.37 16.79 5.50
C ALA A 382 9.43 16.52 6.67
N LEU A 383 8.19 17.00 6.56
CA LEU A 383 7.21 16.98 7.66
C LEU A 383 6.03 16.11 7.26
N ASP A 384 5.49 15.34 8.21
CA ASP A 384 4.11 14.86 8.09
C ASP A 384 3.20 15.95 8.65
N THR A 385 2.27 16.47 7.87
CA THR A 385 1.31 17.47 8.36
C THR A 385 0.35 16.87 9.38
N ARG A 386 -0.24 17.70 10.24
CA ARG A 386 -1.06 17.25 11.38
C ARG A 386 -2.13 16.23 10.95
N GLY A 387 -2.19 15.12 11.68
CA GLY A 387 -3.18 14.06 11.46
C GLY A 387 -2.95 13.23 10.20
N GLN A 388 -1.78 13.38 9.57
CA GLN A 388 -1.34 12.64 8.39
C GLN A 388 0.02 11.99 8.68
N GLY A 389 0.38 10.96 7.91
CA GLY A 389 1.59 10.18 8.16
C GLY A 389 1.73 9.73 9.63
N ASN A 390 2.85 10.07 10.26
CA ASN A 390 3.17 9.76 11.65
C ASN A 390 2.87 10.89 12.64
N SER A 391 2.27 11.98 12.16
CA SER A 391 1.87 13.12 13.00
C SER A 391 0.56 12.83 13.72
N ILE A 392 0.49 13.27 14.98
CA ILE A 392 -0.63 13.01 15.87
C ILE A 392 -1.50 14.26 15.96
N ASN A 393 -2.81 14.06 15.84
CA ASN A 393 -3.79 15.10 16.15
C ASN A 393 -4.69 14.62 17.30
N ASN A 394 -4.69 15.35 18.41
CA ASN A 394 -5.55 15.07 19.55
C ASN A 394 -6.82 15.93 19.56
N LYS A 395 -6.99 16.81 18.56
CA LYS A 395 -8.15 17.70 18.41
C LYS A 395 -9.19 17.07 17.49
N LEU A 396 -10.48 17.25 17.80
CA LEU A 396 -11.61 16.81 16.96
C LEU A 396 -12.16 17.92 16.03
N SER A 397 -11.67 19.15 16.14
CA SER A 397 -12.11 20.26 15.28
C SER A 397 -11.72 20.04 13.81
N PRO A 398 -12.38 20.73 12.87
CA PRO A 398 -11.95 20.80 11.47
C PRO A 398 -10.48 21.23 11.35
N TYR A 399 -9.82 20.75 10.29
CA TYR A 399 -8.50 21.23 9.91
C TYR A 399 -8.61 22.58 9.19
N THR A 400 -7.58 23.40 9.33
CA THR A 400 -7.41 24.64 8.55
C THR A 400 -5.95 24.76 8.13
N TYR A 401 -5.68 25.38 6.99
CA TYR A 401 -4.30 25.64 6.56
C TYR A 401 -3.58 26.63 7.48
N SER A 402 -4.32 27.51 8.16
CA SER A 402 -3.79 28.38 9.21
C SER A 402 -3.21 27.56 10.37
N GLN A 403 -3.92 26.52 10.82
CA GLN A 403 -3.38 25.62 11.85
C GLN A 403 -2.12 24.89 11.36
N PHE A 404 -2.08 24.44 10.11
CA PHE A 404 -0.89 23.80 9.55
C PHE A 404 0.29 24.78 9.42
N ALA A 405 0.04 26.05 9.15
CA ALA A 405 1.05 27.11 9.15
C ALA A 405 1.60 27.37 10.57
N GLU A 406 0.76 27.43 11.59
CA GLU A 406 1.22 27.56 12.98
C GLU A 406 2.03 26.33 13.42
N ASP A 407 1.64 25.14 13.00
CA ASP A 407 2.38 23.91 13.26
C ASP A 407 3.78 23.95 12.63
N LEU A 408 3.90 24.43 11.38
CA LEU A 408 5.18 24.66 10.73
C LEU A 408 6.02 25.70 11.49
N SER A 409 5.40 26.80 11.93
CA SER A 409 6.05 27.86 12.71
C SER A 409 6.64 27.32 14.01
N ALA A 410 5.88 26.49 14.73
CA ALA A 410 6.31 25.82 15.95
C ALA A 410 7.45 24.81 15.70
N VAL A 411 7.41 24.06 14.60
CA VAL A 411 8.53 23.18 14.22
C VAL A 411 9.78 24.01 13.93
N MET A 412 9.68 25.10 13.18
CA MET A 412 10.81 25.99 12.91
C MET A 412 11.43 26.53 14.20
N ASP A 413 10.60 26.98 15.15
CA ASP A 413 11.04 27.51 16.43
C ASP A 413 11.71 26.42 17.30
N ALA A 414 11.13 25.22 17.36
CA ALA A 414 11.71 24.07 18.07
C ALA A 414 13.07 23.65 17.50
N LEU A 415 13.28 23.85 16.20
CA LEU A 415 14.57 23.58 15.53
C LEU A 415 15.51 24.79 15.52
N SER A 416 15.10 25.91 16.14
CA SER A 416 15.82 27.18 16.14
C SER A 416 16.14 27.70 14.72
N ILE A 417 15.26 27.43 13.76
CA ILE A 417 15.36 27.88 12.38
C ILE A 417 14.56 29.17 12.23
N LYS A 418 15.24 30.31 12.10
CA LYS A 418 14.60 31.63 12.00
C LYS A 418 13.96 31.89 10.63
N LYS A 419 14.57 31.34 9.57
CA LYS A 419 14.19 31.58 8.18
C LYS A 419 14.56 30.35 7.32
N ALA A 420 13.70 29.93 6.39
CA ALA A 420 13.94 28.76 5.55
C ALA A 420 13.26 28.85 4.18
N SER A 421 13.77 28.11 3.20
CA SER A 421 13.02 27.88 1.95
C SER A 421 11.93 26.84 2.17
N LEU A 422 10.82 26.95 1.44
CA LEU A 422 9.71 25.99 1.50
C LEU A 422 9.44 25.40 0.12
N LEU A 423 9.14 24.10 0.07
CA LEU A 423 8.60 23.42 -1.10
C LEU A 423 7.30 22.73 -0.70
N GLY A 424 6.20 23.23 -1.24
CA GLY A 424 4.87 22.69 -1.02
C GLY A 424 4.29 22.06 -2.27
N TRP A 425 3.68 20.88 -2.12
CA TRP A 425 2.95 20.19 -3.17
C TRP A 425 1.48 20.02 -2.78
N SER A 426 0.56 20.49 -3.63
CA SER A 426 -0.89 20.41 -3.43
C SER A 426 -1.30 21.16 -2.16
N ASP A 427 -1.97 20.49 -1.21
CA ASP A 427 -2.22 21.01 0.14
C ASP A 427 -0.97 21.62 0.80
N GLY A 428 0.22 21.04 0.60
CA GLY A 428 1.46 21.60 1.12
C GLY A 428 1.83 22.95 0.50
N GLY A 429 1.45 23.18 -0.77
CA GLY A 429 1.54 24.48 -1.43
C GLY A 429 0.56 25.49 -0.83
N ASN A 430 -0.66 25.05 -0.51
CA ASN A 430 -1.66 25.86 0.18
C ASN A 430 -1.19 26.25 1.59
N THR A 431 -0.62 25.30 2.35
CA THR A 431 0.02 25.57 3.64
C THR A 431 1.16 26.58 3.50
N ALA A 432 2.01 26.45 2.47
CA ALA A 432 3.12 27.38 2.25
C ALA A 432 2.64 28.81 1.97
N LEU A 433 1.59 28.98 1.16
CA LEU A 433 0.96 30.28 0.90
C LEU A 433 0.43 30.91 2.19
N VAL A 434 -0.36 30.17 2.97
CA VAL A 434 -0.89 30.68 4.26
C VAL A 434 0.24 30.98 5.23
N PHE A 435 1.29 30.15 5.26
CA PHE A 435 2.46 30.39 6.09
C PHE A 435 3.20 31.66 5.70
N ALA A 436 3.37 31.93 4.40
CA ALA A 436 4.02 33.16 3.94
C ALA A 436 3.21 34.42 4.27
N LEU A 437 1.88 34.35 4.22
CA LEU A 437 1.00 35.45 4.64
C LEU A 437 1.10 35.72 6.15
N ASN A 438 1.13 34.67 6.97
CA ASN A 438 1.14 34.80 8.43
C ASN A 438 2.54 35.07 9.00
N HIS A 439 3.58 34.48 8.41
CA HIS A 439 4.96 34.47 8.91
C HIS A 439 5.98 34.86 7.82
N PRO A 440 5.81 35.98 7.09
CA PRO A 440 6.63 36.32 5.91
C PRO A 440 8.13 36.41 6.22
N LYS A 441 8.48 36.84 7.44
CA LYS A 441 9.88 36.95 7.90
C LYS A 441 10.58 35.59 8.08
N LYS A 442 9.82 34.50 8.21
CA LYS A 442 10.34 33.13 8.34
C LYS A 442 10.56 32.45 6.98
N VAL A 443 10.13 33.06 5.87
CA VAL A 443 10.27 32.49 4.52
C VAL A 443 11.51 33.08 3.83
N ASP A 444 12.30 32.24 3.17
CA ASP A 444 13.37 32.66 2.25
C ASP A 444 12.91 32.65 0.80
N LYS A 445 12.75 31.46 0.22
CA LYS A 445 12.15 31.22 -1.09
C LYS A 445 11.01 30.21 -0.98
N MET A 446 10.09 30.22 -1.92
CA MET A 446 8.94 29.33 -1.90
C MET A 446 8.75 28.64 -3.25
N VAL A 447 8.52 27.32 -3.25
CA VAL A 447 8.15 26.54 -4.42
C VAL A 447 6.74 25.99 -4.20
N LEU A 448 5.83 26.28 -5.12
CA LEU A 448 4.41 25.94 -5.03
C LEU A 448 4.04 25.04 -6.22
N MET A 449 3.95 23.72 -5.99
CA MET A 449 3.49 22.77 -7.01
C MET A 449 1.98 22.52 -6.82
N GLY A 450 1.17 22.88 -7.82
CA GLY A 450 -0.27 22.55 -7.84
C GLY A 450 -1.06 23.12 -6.66
N ALA A 451 -0.80 24.35 -6.25
CA ALA A 451 -1.52 25.05 -5.18
C ALA A 451 -2.79 25.76 -5.69
N ASN A 452 -3.75 25.99 -4.80
CA ASN A 452 -4.97 26.77 -5.06
C ASN A 452 -5.24 27.79 -3.93
N LEU A 453 -6.04 28.82 -4.24
CA LEU A 453 -6.35 29.93 -3.32
C LEU A 453 -7.71 29.75 -2.65
N PHE A 454 -8.61 29.07 -3.33
CA PHE A 454 -9.94 28.73 -2.85
C PHE A 454 -10.35 27.35 -3.39
N PRO A 455 -11.26 26.63 -2.70
CA PRO A 455 -11.81 25.37 -3.18
C PRO A 455 -12.80 25.62 -4.33
N GLY A 456 -13.31 24.54 -4.91
CA GLY A 456 -14.42 24.58 -5.86
C GLY A 456 -14.01 24.52 -7.33
N PRO A 457 -15.02 24.39 -8.22
CA PRO A 457 -14.81 24.12 -9.64
C PRO A 457 -14.17 25.29 -10.39
N GLU A 458 -14.08 26.48 -9.80
CA GLU A 458 -13.39 27.63 -10.38
C GLU A 458 -11.87 27.47 -10.34
N ALA A 459 -11.33 26.81 -9.29
CA ALA A 459 -9.90 26.58 -9.10
C ALA A 459 -9.46 25.15 -9.47
N ILE A 460 -10.33 24.17 -9.24
CA ILE A 460 -10.03 22.73 -9.33
C ILE A 460 -10.92 22.11 -10.42
N GLU A 461 -10.43 21.10 -11.13
CA GLU A 461 -11.24 20.36 -12.10
C GLU A 461 -12.50 19.76 -11.46
N GLN A 462 -13.65 19.91 -12.13
CA GLN A 462 -14.96 19.62 -11.55
C GLN A 462 -15.09 18.15 -11.10
N ASP A 463 -14.53 17.22 -11.87
CA ASP A 463 -14.57 15.79 -11.53
C ASP A 463 -13.78 15.48 -10.25
N ILE A 464 -12.74 16.26 -9.97
CA ILE A 464 -11.97 16.15 -8.74
C ILE A 464 -12.75 16.72 -7.56
N VAL A 465 -13.42 17.86 -7.73
CA VAL A 465 -14.34 18.38 -6.70
C VAL A 465 -15.43 17.35 -6.36
N ARG A 466 -16.09 16.78 -7.37
CA ARG A 466 -17.11 15.73 -7.20
C ARG A 466 -16.54 14.48 -6.52
N LEU A 467 -15.29 14.12 -6.78
CA LEU A 467 -14.61 13.00 -6.11
C LEU A 467 -14.51 13.23 -4.60
N PHE A 468 -14.13 14.45 -4.18
CA PHE A 468 -14.06 14.80 -2.76
C PHE A 468 -15.44 14.93 -2.11
N GLU A 469 -16.45 15.46 -2.81
CA GLU A 469 -17.84 15.48 -2.32
C GLU A 469 -18.39 14.07 -2.09
N ASN A 470 -18.22 13.17 -3.05
CA ASN A 470 -18.62 11.77 -2.91
C ASN A 470 -17.88 11.08 -1.75
N ARG A 471 -16.59 11.39 -1.56
CA ARG A 471 -15.81 10.90 -0.42
C ARG A 471 -16.39 11.41 0.90
N ARG A 472 -16.67 12.71 1.01
CA ARG A 472 -17.29 13.34 2.19
C ARG A 472 -18.58 12.62 2.54
N ASP A 473 -19.49 12.49 1.58
CA ASP A 473 -20.81 11.90 1.79
C ASP A 473 -20.71 10.44 2.24
N SER A 474 -19.74 9.68 1.71
CA SER A 474 -19.48 8.30 2.12
C SER A 474 -18.91 8.14 3.55
N LEU A 475 -18.36 9.22 4.11
CA LEU A 475 -17.72 9.26 5.42
C LEU A 475 -18.62 9.86 6.52
N MET A 476 -19.61 10.68 6.17
CA MET A 476 -20.47 11.41 7.13
C MET A 476 -21.12 10.52 8.19
N ASN A 477 -21.48 9.28 7.85
CA ASN A 477 -22.16 8.35 8.76
C ASN A 477 -21.22 7.39 9.50
N ARG A 478 -19.90 7.49 9.30
CA ARG A 478 -18.91 6.59 9.91
C ARG A 478 -18.38 7.17 11.21
N GLN A 479 -18.37 6.40 12.29
CA GLN A 479 -17.99 6.88 13.62
C GLN A 479 -16.56 6.50 14.05
N ASP A 480 -15.84 5.72 13.26
CA ASP A 480 -14.47 5.32 13.63
C ASP A 480 -13.48 6.49 13.48
N PRO A 481 -12.46 6.58 14.36
CA PRO A 481 -11.52 7.71 14.37
C PRO A 481 -10.79 7.94 13.03
N ALA A 482 -10.49 6.88 12.30
CA ALA A 482 -9.80 6.99 11.01
C ALA A 482 -10.72 7.62 9.96
N SER A 483 -11.96 7.16 9.83
CA SER A 483 -12.96 7.76 8.95
C SER A 483 -13.27 9.22 9.32
N GLN A 484 -13.32 9.54 10.62
CA GLN A 484 -13.52 10.91 11.10
C GLN A 484 -12.33 11.83 10.75
N ASN A 485 -11.09 11.32 10.82
CA ASN A 485 -9.92 12.06 10.34
C ASN A 485 -9.98 12.29 8.82
N GLN A 486 -10.32 11.24 8.05
CA GLN A 486 -10.49 11.32 6.60
C GLN A 486 -11.58 12.30 6.19
N LEU A 487 -12.69 12.35 6.94
CA LEU A 487 -13.77 13.30 6.71
C LEU A 487 -13.25 14.73 6.86
N ARG A 488 -12.54 15.04 7.95
CA ARG A 488 -11.98 16.37 8.18
C ARG A 488 -10.93 16.78 7.15
N LEU A 489 -10.08 15.86 6.69
CA LEU A 489 -9.13 16.12 5.60
C LEU A 489 -9.82 16.35 4.25
N THR A 490 -10.92 15.61 4.01
CA THR A 490 -11.77 15.81 2.82
C THR A 490 -12.47 17.16 2.88
N GLU A 491 -12.98 17.55 4.04
CA GLU A 491 -13.61 18.86 4.24
C GLU A 491 -12.60 20.01 4.12
N LEU A 492 -11.35 19.82 4.52
CA LEU A 492 -10.27 20.80 4.31
C LEU A 492 -10.16 21.14 2.80
N VAL A 493 -10.07 20.13 1.93
CA VAL A 493 -9.98 20.34 0.47
C VAL A 493 -11.22 21.02 -0.10
N LEU A 494 -12.40 20.74 0.45
CA LEU A 494 -13.67 21.26 -0.04
C LEU A 494 -14.01 22.67 0.48
N LYS A 495 -13.38 23.12 1.57
CA LYS A 495 -13.77 24.36 2.28
C LYS A 495 -12.64 25.36 2.43
N GLU A 496 -11.39 24.95 2.22
CA GLU A 496 -10.18 25.76 2.44
C GLU A 496 -9.18 25.55 1.27
N PRO A 497 -8.19 26.43 1.07
CA PRO A 497 -8.03 27.72 1.73
C PRO A 497 -9.09 28.73 1.25
N ASN A 498 -9.14 29.94 1.79
CA ASN A 498 -9.95 31.04 1.24
C ASN A 498 -9.11 32.33 1.19
N ILE A 499 -8.07 32.32 0.35
CA ILE A 499 -7.12 33.42 0.19
C ILE A 499 -7.63 34.37 -0.89
N ASP A 500 -7.76 35.66 -0.57
CA ASP A 500 -7.96 36.69 -1.61
C ASP A 500 -6.65 36.84 -2.39
N ALA A 501 -6.74 36.73 -3.71
CA ALA A 501 -5.58 36.85 -4.59
C ALA A 501 -4.86 38.21 -4.45
N LYS A 502 -5.52 39.25 -3.93
CA LYS A 502 -4.90 40.56 -3.64
C LYS A 502 -3.92 40.50 -2.48
N ASP A 503 -4.15 39.63 -1.50
CA ASP A 503 -3.30 39.51 -0.31
C ASP A 503 -1.92 38.94 -0.65
N LEU A 504 -1.81 38.19 -1.75
CA LEU A 504 -0.54 37.64 -2.23
C LEU A 504 0.50 38.73 -2.56
N LYS A 505 0.09 39.98 -2.83
CA LYS A 505 1.02 41.10 -3.02
C LYS A 505 1.87 41.39 -1.78
N THR A 506 1.43 40.97 -0.60
CA THR A 506 2.21 41.11 0.63
C THR A 506 3.38 40.12 0.71
N ILE A 507 3.37 39.06 -0.10
CA ILE A 507 4.45 38.09 -0.21
C ILE A 507 5.51 38.64 -1.16
N THR A 508 6.54 39.24 -0.57
CA THR A 508 7.68 39.83 -1.31
C THR A 508 8.84 38.84 -1.52
N ASN A 509 8.77 37.67 -0.87
CA ASN A 509 9.75 36.60 -1.02
C ASN A 509 9.75 36.04 -2.45
N PRO A 510 10.90 35.58 -3.00
CA PRO A 510 10.92 34.89 -4.28
C PRO A 510 10.05 33.63 -4.26
N VAL A 511 9.16 33.50 -5.25
CA VAL A 511 8.27 32.34 -5.42
C VAL A 511 8.47 31.69 -6.78
N LEU A 512 8.39 30.37 -6.83
CA LEU A 512 8.27 29.59 -8.06
C LEU A 512 6.93 28.84 -8.03
N ALA A 513 6.00 29.21 -8.91
CA ALA A 513 4.75 28.49 -9.12
C ALA A 513 4.95 27.44 -10.22
N ILE A 514 4.60 26.19 -9.92
CA ILE A 514 4.73 25.04 -10.84
C ILE A 514 3.38 24.34 -10.98
N ALA A 515 3.03 23.96 -12.21
CA ALA A 515 1.90 23.05 -12.46
C ALA A 515 2.18 22.14 -13.67
N GLY A 516 1.48 21.02 -13.74
CA GLY A 516 1.39 20.22 -14.96
C GLY A 516 0.54 20.92 -16.04
N GLU A 517 0.78 20.63 -17.31
CA GLU A 517 -0.13 21.04 -18.39
C GLU A 517 -1.53 20.41 -18.26
N LEU A 518 -1.60 19.20 -17.71
CA LEU A 518 -2.79 18.39 -17.46
C LEU A 518 -3.06 18.26 -15.95
N ASP A 519 -2.75 19.31 -15.18
CA ASP A 519 -2.96 19.33 -13.73
C ASP A 519 -4.46 19.33 -13.37
N VAL A 520 -4.78 18.86 -12.17
CA VAL A 520 -6.13 18.94 -11.60
C VAL A 520 -6.46 20.34 -11.08
N ILE A 521 -5.45 21.15 -10.80
CA ILE A 521 -5.62 22.58 -10.60
C ILE A 521 -5.69 23.24 -11.97
N LYS A 522 -6.72 24.06 -12.18
CA LYS A 522 -6.93 24.71 -13.47
C LYS A 522 -5.77 25.63 -13.78
N ARG A 523 -5.31 25.58 -15.03
CA ARG A 523 -4.20 26.42 -15.51
C ARG A 523 -4.45 27.92 -15.25
N GLN A 524 -5.68 28.40 -15.46
CA GLN A 524 -6.04 29.80 -15.18
C GLN A 524 -5.86 30.15 -13.70
N HIS A 525 -6.09 29.19 -12.80
CA HIS A 525 -5.91 29.38 -11.36
C HIS A 525 -4.44 29.48 -10.97
N THR A 526 -3.56 28.65 -11.54
CA THR A 526 -2.10 28.80 -11.35
C THR A 526 -1.59 30.14 -11.91
N LEU A 527 -2.11 30.57 -13.06
CA LEU A 527 -1.77 31.88 -13.64
C LEU A 527 -2.22 33.04 -12.75
N LEU A 528 -3.41 32.94 -12.13
CA LEU A 528 -3.88 33.91 -11.15
C LEU A 528 -2.90 34.03 -9.98
N ILE A 529 -2.50 32.92 -9.37
CA ILE A 529 -1.51 32.89 -8.28
C ILE A 529 -0.22 33.62 -8.69
N HIS A 530 0.35 33.24 -9.84
CA HIS A 530 1.58 33.85 -10.35
C HIS A 530 1.43 35.37 -10.57
N SER A 531 0.36 35.80 -11.23
CA SER A 531 0.13 37.22 -11.54
C SER A 531 -0.14 38.11 -10.31
N SER A 532 -0.54 37.48 -9.20
CA SER A 532 -0.84 38.15 -7.95
C SER A 532 0.38 38.30 -7.02
N LEU A 533 1.50 37.64 -7.32
CA LEU A 533 2.74 37.69 -6.57
C LEU A 533 3.71 38.70 -7.22
N GLU A 534 4.43 39.49 -6.41
CA GLU A 534 5.35 40.51 -6.95
C GLU A 534 6.65 39.91 -7.51
N ASN A 535 7.17 38.85 -6.90
CA ASN A 535 8.44 38.22 -7.24
C ASN A 535 8.25 36.72 -7.51
N ALA A 536 7.52 36.40 -8.57
CA ALA A 536 7.21 35.03 -8.95
C ALA A 536 7.78 34.62 -10.31
N GLN A 537 8.22 33.37 -10.39
CA GLN A 537 8.49 32.64 -11.63
C GLN A 537 7.37 31.60 -11.84
N LEU A 538 7.10 31.25 -13.10
CA LEU A 538 6.08 30.26 -13.46
C LEU A 538 6.68 29.16 -14.34
N GLU A 539 6.39 27.91 -14.00
CA GLU A 539 6.75 26.75 -14.80
C GLU A 539 5.54 25.85 -15.04
N ILE A 540 5.11 25.75 -16.30
CA ILE A 540 4.07 24.80 -16.73
C ILE A 540 4.72 23.64 -17.47
N ILE A 541 4.74 22.46 -16.83
CA ILE A 541 5.46 21.30 -17.35
C ILE A 541 4.60 20.59 -18.40
N LYS A 542 5.04 20.69 -19.66
CA LYS A 542 4.36 20.09 -20.83
C LYS A 542 4.12 18.59 -20.63
N GLY A 543 2.89 18.15 -20.88
CA GLY A 543 2.42 16.77 -20.68
C GLY A 543 2.44 16.27 -19.22
N GLY A 544 2.83 17.11 -18.26
CA GLY A 544 2.79 16.79 -16.84
C GLY A 544 1.37 16.89 -16.28
N ASP A 545 1.06 16.08 -15.26
CA ASP A 545 -0.18 16.17 -14.47
C ASP A 545 0.13 16.56 -13.02
N HIS A 546 -0.85 16.50 -12.12
CA HIS A 546 -0.66 16.86 -10.71
C HIS A 546 0.48 16.09 -10.00
N TYR A 547 0.91 14.95 -10.55
CA TYR A 547 1.94 14.08 -10.00
C TYR A 547 3.29 14.20 -10.73
N VAL A 548 3.58 15.32 -11.39
CA VAL A 548 4.93 15.59 -11.95
C VAL A 548 6.06 15.26 -10.97
N PRO A 549 6.02 15.65 -9.66
CA PRO A 549 7.09 15.32 -8.72
C PRO A 549 7.44 13.83 -8.67
N LEU A 550 6.46 12.94 -8.93
CA LEU A 550 6.67 11.49 -8.94
C LEU A 550 6.87 10.90 -10.34
N LYS A 551 6.18 11.43 -11.35
CA LYS A 551 6.18 10.87 -12.72
C LYS A 551 7.38 11.34 -13.52
N ASN A 552 7.80 12.59 -13.34
CA ASN A 552 8.93 13.22 -14.02
C ASN A 552 9.88 13.91 -13.02
N PRO A 553 10.40 13.18 -12.00
CA PRO A 553 11.13 13.77 -10.89
C PRO A 553 12.42 14.49 -11.32
N GLN A 554 13.11 14.01 -12.35
CA GLN A 554 14.36 14.63 -12.82
C GLN A 554 14.12 16.05 -13.34
N VAL A 555 13.04 16.25 -14.09
CA VAL A 555 12.65 17.56 -14.63
C VAL A 555 12.22 18.48 -13.49
N PHE A 556 11.35 17.98 -12.61
CA PHE A 556 10.87 18.74 -11.46
C PHE A 556 12.02 19.17 -10.54
N ASN A 557 12.88 18.24 -10.14
CA ASN A 557 14.00 18.50 -9.23
C ASN A 557 15.00 19.50 -9.83
N ARG A 558 15.27 19.42 -11.14
CA ARG A 558 16.16 20.39 -11.81
C ARG A 558 15.59 21.80 -11.69
N ILE A 559 14.32 22.00 -12.08
CA ILE A 559 13.63 23.28 -12.01
C ILE A 559 13.68 23.85 -10.58
N VAL A 560 13.37 23.01 -9.60
CA VAL A 560 13.39 23.38 -8.18
C VAL A 560 14.79 23.78 -7.71
N ILE A 561 15.81 22.97 -8.01
CA ILE A 561 17.20 23.22 -7.58
C ILE A 561 17.72 24.51 -8.24
N ASP A 562 17.47 24.69 -9.53
CA ASP A 562 17.91 25.89 -10.26
C ASP A 562 17.32 27.16 -9.62
N PHE A 563 16.03 27.16 -9.29
CA PHE A 563 15.39 28.28 -8.60
C PHE A 563 15.93 28.51 -7.17
N LEU A 564 16.03 27.45 -6.37
CA LEU A 564 16.48 27.56 -4.99
C LEU A 564 17.95 28.02 -4.90
N THR A 565 18.79 27.63 -5.86
CA THR A 565 20.21 28.01 -5.93
C THR A 565 20.48 29.29 -6.73
N ALA A 566 19.52 29.81 -7.49
CA ALA A 566 19.66 31.04 -8.23
C ALA A 566 20.14 32.20 -7.33
N GLY A 567 21.17 32.92 -7.80
CA GLY A 567 21.81 34.03 -7.08
C GLY A 567 22.93 33.62 -6.12
N LYS A 568 23.27 32.33 -6.02
CA LYS A 568 24.44 31.84 -5.26
C LYS A 568 25.55 31.44 -6.24
N ASN A 569 26.80 31.80 -5.94
CA ASN A 569 27.95 31.28 -6.68
C ASN A 569 27.90 29.75 -6.64
N LYS A 570 27.85 29.10 -7.81
CA LYS A 570 27.95 27.64 -7.89
C LYS A 570 29.28 27.23 -7.23
N PRO A 571 29.28 26.23 -6.32
CA PRO A 571 30.52 25.72 -5.76
C PRO A 571 31.46 25.17 -6.84
#